data_AF-A0A1B6JZU1-F1
#
_entry.id   AF-A0A1B6JZU1-F1
#
_cell.length_a   1.000
_cell.length_b   1.000
_cell.length_c   1.000
_cell.angle_alpha   90.00
_cell.angle_beta   90.00
_cell.angle_gamma   90.00
#
_symmetry.space_group_name_H-M   'P 1'
#
loop_
_entity.id
_entity.type
_entity.pdbx_description
1 polymer ?
#
loop_
_entity_poly.entity_id
_entity_poly.type
_entity_poly.pdbx_seq_one_letter_code
_entity_poly.pdbx_strand_id
1 'polypeptide(L)'
;LVDYPVSLVLQRIMNLNSALRYAITGDGPLTSSVGLETVAFITTKYGNVTDDWPDIEFMLTSTSTISDGGTVAKRAHGLRQEFFDEYMGDIVNKDAFGVFPMILRPKSRGYIKLRSNNPMQYPLLYHNYLTHPDDV
;
A
#
# COMPACT_ATOMS: atom_id res chain seq x y z
N LEU A 1 -0.77 21.69 -16.77
CA LEU A 1 -1.87 20.78 -16.38
C LEU A 1 -1.71 19.49 -17.16
N VAL A 2 -2.16 18.37 -16.60
CA VAL A 2 -2.15 17.06 -17.28
C VAL A 2 -3.58 16.78 -17.76
N ASP A 3 -3.77 16.65 -19.06
CA ASP A 3 -5.11 16.62 -19.69
C ASP A 3 -5.55 15.20 -20.09
N TYR A 4 -4.82 14.18 -19.62
CA TYR A 4 -5.08 12.77 -19.88
C TYR A 4 -4.82 11.93 -18.62
N PRO A 5 -5.48 10.77 -18.44
CA PRO A 5 -5.25 9.91 -17.29
C PRO A 5 -3.82 9.34 -17.35
N VAL A 6 -3.07 9.49 -16.25
CA VAL A 6 -1.70 9.00 -16.15
C VAL A 6 -1.45 8.36 -14.79
N SER A 7 -0.93 7.14 -14.82
CA SER A 7 -0.40 6.44 -13.67
C SER A 7 0.62 5.36 -14.10
N LEU A 8 1.28 4.74 -13.13
CA LEU A 8 2.22 3.66 -13.38
C LEU A 8 1.47 2.33 -13.51
N VAL A 9 1.42 1.83 -14.74
CA VAL A 9 0.91 0.49 -15.06
C VAL A 9 2.10 -0.33 -15.54
N LEU A 10 2.34 -1.47 -14.91
CA LEU A 10 3.56 -2.26 -15.06
C LEU A 10 3.83 -2.63 -16.52
N GLN A 11 2.80 -3.05 -17.26
CA GLN A 11 2.92 -3.40 -18.68
C GLN A 11 3.41 -2.23 -19.56
N ARG A 12 3.13 -0.98 -19.18
CA ARG A 12 3.54 0.21 -19.93
C ARG A 12 4.96 0.67 -19.59
N ILE A 13 5.43 0.41 -18.37
CA ILE A 13 6.73 0.89 -17.90
C ILE A 13 7.84 -0.18 -17.95
N MET A 14 7.49 -1.46 -17.91
CA MET A 14 8.43 -2.57 -18.02
C MET A 14 8.67 -2.94 -19.48
N ASN A 15 9.47 -2.13 -20.17
CA ASN A 15 9.89 -2.40 -21.54
C ASN A 15 11.36 -2.03 -21.76
N LEU A 16 11.94 -2.54 -22.86
CA LEU A 16 13.36 -2.39 -23.17
C LEU A 16 13.77 -0.91 -23.31
N ASN A 17 12.91 -0.07 -23.86
CA ASN A 17 13.19 1.36 -24.02
C ASN A 17 13.33 2.04 -22.64
N SER A 18 12.40 1.77 -21.72
CA SER A 18 12.47 2.29 -20.36
C SER A 18 13.72 1.80 -19.62
N ALA A 19 14.13 0.54 -19.84
CA ALA A 19 15.36 -0.02 -19.26
C ALA A 19 16.63 0.66 -19.82
N LEU A 20 16.69 0.87 -21.14
CA LEU A 20 17.84 1.53 -21.78
C LEU A 20 17.95 3.01 -21.36
N ARG A 21 16.82 3.73 -21.28
CA ARG A 21 16.80 5.11 -20.75
C ARG A 21 17.30 5.16 -19.31
N TYR A 22 16.79 4.30 -18.45
CA TYR A 22 17.28 4.24 -17.08
C TYR A 22 18.79 3.95 -17.01
N ALA A 23 19.29 2.99 -17.81
CA ALA A 23 20.69 2.60 -17.77
C ALA A 23 21.66 3.63 -18.37
N ILE A 24 21.26 4.34 -19.43
CA ILE A 24 22.13 5.26 -20.18
C ILE A 24 22.02 6.69 -19.65
N THR A 25 20.78 7.18 -19.48
CA THR A 25 20.50 8.58 -19.14
C THR A 25 20.10 8.77 -17.68
N GLY A 26 19.87 7.68 -16.93
CA GLY A 26 19.45 7.77 -15.52
C GLY A 26 18.05 8.36 -15.36
N ASP A 27 17.24 8.37 -16.42
CA ASP A 27 15.91 8.97 -16.45
C ASP A 27 14.83 7.96 -16.89
N GLY A 28 13.56 8.38 -16.82
CA GLY A 28 12.42 7.58 -17.26
C GLY A 28 11.63 6.93 -16.12
N PRO A 29 10.58 6.16 -16.44
CA PRO A 29 9.59 5.71 -15.46
C PRO A 29 10.13 4.72 -14.42
N LEU A 30 11.29 4.11 -14.68
CA LEU A 30 11.95 3.18 -13.75
C LEU A 30 12.71 3.89 -12.63
N THR A 31 12.86 5.22 -12.67
CA THR A 31 13.39 6.01 -11.55
C THR A 31 12.35 6.30 -10.48
N SER A 32 11.07 6.07 -10.78
CA SER A 32 9.96 6.29 -9.84
C SER A 32 10.06 5.31 -8.67
N SER A 33 9.61 5.74 -7.48
CA SER A 33 9.46 4.86 -6.32
C SER A 33 8.46 3.73 -6.61
N VAL A 34 7.49 3.99 -7.52
CA VAL A 34 6.37 3.14 -7.94
C VAL A 34 5.37 2.86 -6.81
N GLY A 35 5.88 2.41 -5.67
CA GLY A 35 5.19 2.17 -4.41
C GLY A 35 4.75 3.48 -3.77
N LEU A 36 5.58 4.10 -2.93
CA LEU A 36 5.18 5.27 -2.15
C LEU A 36 5.77 6.55 -2.74
N GLU A 37 4.91 7.47 -3.16
CA GLU A 37 5.29 8.71 -3.85
C GLU A 37 4.99 9.94 -3.00
N THR A 38 3.96 9.88 -2.14
CA THR A 38 3.59 10.99 -1.25
C THR A 38 2.98 10.45 0.02
N VAL A 39 3.24 11.13 1.13
CA VAL A 39 2.57 10.91 2.42
C VAL A 39 1.88 12.19 2.86
N ALA A 40 0.71 12.04 3.47
CA ALA A 40 -0.01 13.16 4.06
C ALA A 40 -0.46 12.78 5.47
N PHE A 41 -0.31 13.71 6.41
CA PHE A 41 -0.71 13.52 7.80
C PHE A 41 -1.88 14.43 8.11
N ILE A 42 -2.90 13.88 8.77
CA ILE A 42 -4.05 14.65 9.22
C ILE A 42 -4.40 14.31 10.67
N THR A 43 -4.99 15.27 11.36
CA THR A 43 -5.66 15.06 12.65
C THR A 43 -7.16 15.06 12.40
N THR A 44 -7.81 13.92 12.62
CA THR A 44 -9.26 13.79 12.47
C THR A 44 -9.99 14.43 13.65
N LYS A 45 -11.33 14.49 13.57
CA LYS A 45 -12.18 14.92 14.70
C LYS A 45 -12.08 14.04 15.94
N TYR A 46 -11.49 12.85 15.84
CA TYR A 46 -11.27 11.92 16.95
C TYR A 46 -9.91 12.11 17.61
N GLY A 47 -8.97 12.75 16.91
CA GLY A 47 -7.67 13.14 17.43
C GLY A 47 -7.79 14.38 18.33
N ASN A 48 -6.90 14.47 19.31
CA ASN A 48 -6.80 15.68 20.11
C ASN A 48 -6.02 16.74 19.35
N VAL A 49 -6.69 17.82 18.94
CA VAL A 49 -6.09 18.91 18.14
C VAL A 49 -5.03 19.70 18.89
N THR A 50 -4.95 19.59 20.22
CA THR A 50 -3.89 20.22 21.01
C THR A 50 -2.60 19.41 21.04
N ASP A 51 -2.65 18.14 20.63
CA ASP A 51 -1.46 17.32 20.51
C ASP A 51 -0.66 17.77 19.28
N ASP A 52 0.67 17.60 19.32
CA ASP A 52 1.58 17.93 18.22
C ASP A 52 1.73 16.79 17.19
N TRP A 53 0.86 15.76 17.25
CA TRP A 53 0.91 14.60 16.36
C TRP A 53 -0.43 14.29 15.66
N PRO A 54 -0.40 13.77 14.42
CA PRO A 54 -1.57 13.29 13.68
C PRO A 54 -2.07 11.93 14.19
N ASP A 55 -3.32 11.61 13.91
CA ASP A 55 -3.94 10.29 14.17
C ASP A 55 -4.05 9.42 12.90
N ILE A 56 -3.99 10.01 11.71
CA ILE A 56 -4.05 9.32 10.41
C ILE A 56 -2.90 9.74 9.48
N GLU A 57 -2.34 8.76 8.78
CA GLU A 57 -1.46 8.94 7.63
C GLU A 57 -2.15 8.41 6.36
N PHE A 58 -2.05 9.16 5.26
CA PHE A 58 -2.36 8.67 3.92
C PHE A 58 -1.07 8.45 3.15
N MET A 59 -0.88 7.21 2.71
CA MET A 59 0.17 6.84 1.76
C MET A 59 -0.41 6.85 0.36
N LEU A 60 0.12 7.71 -0.51
CA LEU A 60 -0.31 7.84 -1.91
C LEU A 60 0.70 7.18 -2.83
N THR A 61 0.17 6.40 -3.77
CA THR A 61 0.95 5.56 -4.66
C THR A 61 0.57 5.86 -6.11
N SER A 62 1.54 6.04 -7.01
CA SER A 62 1.29 6.23 -8.45
C SER A 62 0.82 4.95 -9.16
N THR A 63 0.63 3.87 -8.40
CA THR A 63 0.15 2.55 -8.81
C THR A 63 -1.02 2.12 -7.93
N SER A 64 -1.79 1.12 -8.34
CA SER A 64 -2.84 0.49 -7.54
C SER A 64 -2.77 -1.04 -7.68
N THR A 65 -3.59 -1.77 -6.92
CA THR A 65 -3.63 -3.26 -6.97
C THR A 65 -3.89 -3.82 -8.37
N ILE A 66 -4.50 -3.02 -9.25
CA ILE A 66 -4.84 -3.36 -10.64
C ILE A 66 -3.73 -3.09 -11.66
N SER A 67 -2.69 -2.35 -11.26
CA SER A 67 -1.66 -1.83 -12.16
C SER A 67 -0.70 -2.89 -12.70
N ASP A 68 -0.69 -4.10 -12.12
CA ASP A 68 0.16 -5.22 -12.54
C ASP A 68 -0.61 -6.37 -13.18
N GLY A 69 -1.86 -6.14 -13.57
CA GLY A 69 -2.71 -7.18 -14.14
C GLY A 69 -3.31 -8.14 -13.11
N GLY A 70 -3.22 -7.87 -11.81
CA GLY A 70 -3.72 -8.76 -10.75
C GLY A 70 -2.76 -9.91 -10.42
N THR A 71 -1.46 -9.68 -10.58
CA THR A 71 -0.42 -10.69 -10.42
C THR A 71 0.18 -10.67 -9.01
N VAL A 72 1.23 -9.89 -8.81
CA VAL A 72 1.99 -9.81 -7.55
C VAL A 72 1.23 -8.97 -6.52
N ALA A 73 0.68 -7.83 -6.93
CA ALA A 73 0.00 -6.87 -6.06
C ALA A 73 -1.25 -7.48 -5.40
N LYS A 74 -2.06 -8.21 -6.16
CA LYS A 74 -3.23 -8.95 -5.63
C LYS A 74 -2.82 -9.91 -4.50
N ARG A 75 -1.74 -10.67 -4.71
CA ARG A 75 -1.22 -11.61 -3.72
C ARG A 75 -0.63 -10.91 -2.51
N ALA A 76 0.12 -9.82 -2.73
CA ALA A 76 0.72 -9.02 -1.66
C ALA A 76 -0.34 -8.39 -0.74
N HIS A 77 -1.47 -7.95 -1.31
CA HIS A 77 -2.61 -7.43 -0.55
C HIS A 77 -3.53 -8.52 0.02
N GLY A 78 -3.22 -9.81 -0.19
CA GLY A 78 -4.01 -10.92 0.36
C GLY A 78 -5.42 -11.04 -0.21
N LEU A 79 -5.66 -10.54 -1.42
CA LEU A 79 -6.98 -10.58 -2.05
C LEU A 79 -7.27 -11.97 -2.62
N ARG A 80 -8.51 -12.44 -2.39
CA ARG A 80 -9.05 -13.64 -3.05
C ARG A 80 -9.28 -13.37 -4.53
N GLN A 81 -9.17 -14.42 -5.36
CA GLN A 81 -9.35 -14.31 -6.79
C GLN A 81 -10.77 -13.86 -7.14
N GLU A 82 -11.79 -14.45 -6.51
CA GLU A 82 -13.19 -14.12 -6.82
C GLU A 82 -13.50 -12.65 -6.52
N PHE A 83 -12.97 -12.14 -5.40
CA PHE A 83 -13.11 -10.73 -5.04
C PHE A 83 -12.40 -9.81 -6.05
N PHE A 84 -11.19 -10.17 -6.47
CA PHE A 84 -10.46 -9.35 -7.45
C PHE A 84 -11.19 -9.30 -8.79
N ASP A 85 -11.68 -10.44 -9.27
CA ASP A 85 -12.37 -10.51 -10.56
C ASP A 85 -13.71 -9.75 -10.53
N GLU A 86 -14.49 -9.89 -9.45
CA GLU A 86 -15.78 -9.23 -9.29
C GLU A 86 -15.66 -7.70 -9.15
N TYR A 87 -14.72 -7.21 -8.33
CA TYR A 87 -14.65 -5.78 -7.98
C TYR A 87 -13.61 -4.99 -8.76
N MET A 88 -12.59 -5.66 -9.30
CA MET A 88 -11.43 -5.00 -9.92
C MET A 88 -11.19 -5.44 -11.37
N GLY A 89 -11.83 -6.52 -11.83
CA GLY A 89 -11.61 -7.10 -13.17
C GLY A 89 -11.80 -6.09 -14.31
N ASP A 90 -12.86 -5.29 -14.25
CA ASP A 90 -13.20 -4.31 -15.29
C ASP A 90 -12.24 -3.13 -15.37
N ILE A 91 -11.43 -2.92 -14.34
CA ILE A 91 -10.49 -1.79 -14.25
C ILE A 91 -9.02 -2.23 -14.29
N VAL A 92 -8.75 -3.52 -14.50
CA VAL A 92 -7.39 -4.04 -14.63
C VAL A 92 -6.60 -3.29 -15.72
N ASN A 93 -5.34 -2.95 -15.42
CA ASN A 93 -4.44 -2.19 -16.29
C ASN A 93 -4.93 -0.80 -16.72
N LYS A 94 -5.98 -0.25 -16.10
CA LYS A 94 -6.37 1.16 -16.29
C LYS A 94 -5.55 2.08 -15.38
N ASP A 95 -5.44 3.34 -15.79
CA ASP A 95 -4.82 4.39 -15.00
C ASP A 95 -5.56 4.59 -13.67
N ALA A 96 -4.84 4.34 -12.58
CA ALA A 96 -5.30 4.53 -11.22
C ALA A 96 -4.12 4.80 -10.29
N PHE A 97 -4.41 5.51 -9.20
CA PHE A 97 -3.50 5.72 -8.08
C PHE A 97 -4.10 5.07 -6.82
N GLY A 98 -3.25 4.70 -5.87
CA GLY A 98 -3.65 4.11 -4.60
C GLY A 98 -3.60 5.13 -3.47
N VAL A 99 -4.52 4.97 -2.52
CA VAL A 99 -4.53 5.72 -1.26
C VAL A 99 -4.70 4.71 -0.15
N PHE A 100 -3.70 4.60 0.72
CA PHE A 100 -3.70 3.68 1.84
C PHE A 100 -3.75 4.49 3.15
N PRO A 101 -4.92 4.57 3.81
CA PRO A 101 -5.03 5.16 5.12
C PRO A 101 -4.40 4.25 6.18
N MET A 102 -3.67 4.83 7.13
CA MET A 102 -3.10 4.15 8.28
C MET A 102 -3.49 4.87 9.57
N ILE A 103 -3.99 4.12 10.55
CA ILE A 103 -4.19 4.60 11.92
C ILE A 103 -2.83 4.63 12.62
N LEU A 104 -2.39 5.80 13.06
CA LEU A 104 -1.06 5.99 13.65
C LEU A 104 -1.03 5.71 15.15
N ARG A 105 -2.19 5.71 15.80
CA ARG A 105 -2.35 5.55 17.26
C ARG A 105 -3.46 4.55 17.60
N PRO A 106 -3.40 3.31 17.10
CA PRO A 106 -4.41 2.31 17.43
C PRO A 106 -4.42 2.09 18.95
N LYS A 107 -5.58 1.86 19.54
CA LYS A 107 -5.75 1.57 20.98
C LYS A 107 -5.69 0.07 21.28
N SER A 108 -5.98 -0.77 20.29
CA SER A 108 -5.86 -2.23 20.34
C SER A 108 -4.42 -2.64 20.70
N ARG A 109 -4.29 -3.64 21.57
CA ARG A 109 -2.97 -4.14 22.03
C ARG A 109 -2.88 -5.64 21.89
N GLY A 110 -1.86 -6.07 21.14
CA GLY A 110 -1.45 -7.46 21.02
C GLY A 110 -0.36 -7.85 22.01
N TYR A 111 0.07 -9.10 21.96
CA TYR A 111 1.23 -9.59 22.70
C TYR A 111 1.91 -10.74 21.95
N ILE A 112 3.17 -10.99 22.29
CA ILE A 112 3.99 -12.07 21.74
C ILE A 112 4.34 -13.03 22.87
N LYS A 113 4.21 -14.34 22.63
CA LYS A 113 4.64 -15.38 23.56
C LYS A 113 5.62 -16.33 22.87
N LEU A 114 6.68 -16.73 23.56
CA LEU A 114 7.49 -17.84 23.10
C LEU A 114 6.62 -19.10 23.04
N ARG A 115 6.69 -19.82 21.92
CA ARG A 115 6.00 -21.10 21.77
C ARG A 115 6.65 -22.19 22.63
N SER A 116 7.98 -22.16 22.70
CA SER A 116 8.81 -23.05 23.50
C SER A 116 10.15 -22.37 23.79
N ASN A 117 11.07 -23.07 24.46
CA ASN A 117 12.45 -22.64 24.66
C ASN A 117 13.35 -22.87 23.41
N ASN A 118 12.82 -23.46 22.34
CA ASN A 118 13.59 -23.67 21.11
C ASN A 118 13.58 -22.39 20.25
N PRO A 119 14.73 -21.73 20.01
CA PRO A 119 14.80 -20.49 19.26
C PRO A 119 14.43 -20.64 17.77
N MET A 120 14.42 -21.88 17.24
CA MET A 120 14.02 -22.16 15.86
C MET A 120 12.51 -22.25 15.67
N GLN A 121 11.72 -22.26 16.75
CA GLN A 121 10.27 -22.25 16.66
C GLN A 121 9.72 -20.83 16.67
N TYR A 122 8.89 -20.52 15.68
CA TYR A 122 8.23 -19.22 15.61
C TYR A 122 7.38 -18.94 16.85
N PRO A 123 7.44 -17.71 17.40
CA PRO A 123 6.64 -17.32 18.55
C PRO A 123 5.15 -17.32 18.20
N LEU A 124 4.32 -17.29 19.22
CA LEU A 124 2.89 -17.07 19.11
C LEU A 124 2.65 -15.55 19.04
N LEU A 125 2.07 -15.10 17.93
CA LEU A 125 1.73 -13.70 17.68
C LEU A 125 0.23 -13.50 17.86
N TYR A 126 -0.16 -12.67 18.82
CA TYR A 126 -1.55 -12.29 19.05
C TYR A 126 -1.69 -10.80 18.76
N HIS A 127 -2.18 -10.46 17.58
CA HIS A 127 -2.25 -9.06 17.14
C HIS A 127 -3.36 -8.27 17.83
N ASN A 128 -4.51 -8.91 18.08
CA ASN A 128 -5.72 -8.28 18.61
C ASN A 128 -6.13 -7.02 17.83
N TYR A 129 -5.92 -6.99 16.51
CA TYR A 129 -6.36 -5.87 15.68
C TYR A 129 -7.87 -5.66 15.78
N LEU A 130 -8.29 -4.39 15.73
CA LEU A 130 -9.71 -4.00 15.72
C LEU A 130 -10.49 -4.47 16.95
N THR A 131 -9.80 -4.75 18.07
CA THR A 131 -10.46 -5.18 19.32
C THR A 131 -10.94 -4.02 20.17
N HIS A 132 -10.31 -2.85 20.03
CA HIS A 132 -10.78 -1.62 20.63
C HIS A 132 -11.83 -0.96 19.71
N PRO A 133 -13.00 -0.52 20.22
CA PRO A 133 -14.07 0.03 19.39
C PRO A 133 -13.63 1.26 18.57
N ASP A 134 -12.73 2.08 19.10
CA ASP A 134 -12.20 3.26 18.38
C ASP A 134 -11.28 2.92 17.19
N ASP A 135 -10.88 1.66 17.01
CA ASP A 135 -10.01 1.25 15.89
C ASP A 135 -10.79 0.59 14.73
N VAL A 136 -12.14 0.60 14.76
CA VAL A 136 -13.02 -0.08 13.80
C VAL A 136 -13.65 0.89 12.79
#